data_AF-A0A7C4XYH6-F1
#
_entry.id   AF-A0A7C4XYH6-F1
#
_cell.length_a   1.000
_cell.length_b   1.000
_cell.length_c   1.000
_cell.angle_alpha   90.00
_cell.angle_beta   90.00
_cell.angle_gamma   90.00
#
_symmetry.space_group_name_H-M   'P 1'
#
loop_
_entity.id
_entity.type
_entity.pdbx_description
1 polymer ?
#
loop_
_entity_poly.entity_id
_entity_poly.type
_entity_poly.pdbx_seq_one_letter_code
_entity_poly.pdbx_strand_id
1 'polypeptide(L)'
;MPALEGSPDSWPDRAGGLVSGDRCAAKAAWLREEGMPTERPSLWRRLLSGLGFGAGGAASAPAEPRSVTGGLDPASFEPGDFLWPKRKGAIVVRALPGEPASAEARQWEAERDRRLGSHTRSMQNPEVAERLRSMRYEEFERYYFEGATESAVTRGIDIGGVKVSAGHVGIIEIAPDGAPYVIEAVPTGSLAILGGGTVQRSPYPDWLARRPDNQFWHGRLRGVDGAIRVRISEEAARHLGKPYDIFNFDLDDDTAFYCSKLAWMSVWRAAAIAVDDDPNPKRGGRFPPWFSPKQLLHAPRILVLSKPADY
;
A
#
# COMPACT_ATOMS: atom_id res chain seq x y z
N MET A 1 -12.08 -24.61 49.06
CA MET A 1 -11.22 -25.18 48.01
C MET A 1 -11.83 -26.48 47.53
N PRO A 2 -12.20 -26.55 46.26
CA PRO A 2 -11.70 -27.65 45.42
C PRO A 2 -11.07 -27.11 44.13
N ALA A 3 -10.04 -27.84 43.70
CA ALA A 3 -9.23 -27.58 42.53
C ALA A 3 -10.02 -27.86 41.23
N LEU A 4 -9.90 -26.96 40.27
CA LEU A 4 -10.17 -27.23 38.86
C LEU A 4 -8.83 -27.24 38.15
N GLU A 5 -8.26 -28.44 37.98
CA GLU A 5 -7.22 -28.70 37.00
C GLU A 5 -7.89 -28.78 35.62
N GLY A 6 -7.49 -27.88 34.73
CA GLY A 6 -7.88 -27.87 33.32
C GLY A 6 -6.65 -27.57 32.48
N SER A 7 -6.02 -28.63 31.98
CA SER A 7 -4.95 -28.60 30.98
C SER A 7 -5.49 -28.13 29.63
N PRO A 8 -4.82 -27.22 28.90
CA PRO A 8 -5.04 -27.05 27.47
C PRO A 8 -3.89 -27.72 26.69
N ASP A 9 -4.08 -28.99 26.38
CA ASP A 9 -3.35 -29.67 25.32
C ASP A 9 -3.94 -29.31 23.95
N SER A 10 -3.03 -29.13 23.00
CA SER A 10 -3.16 -29.43 21.57
C SER A 10 -4.10 -28.57 20.70
N TRP A 11 -3.46 -27.67 19.93
CA TRP A 11 -3.97 -27.23 18.63
C TRP A 11 -3.85 -28.40 17.64
N PRO A 12 -4.86 -28.68 16.79
CA PRO A 12 -4.75 -29.76 15.84
C PRO A 12 -3.87 -29.36 14.65
N ASP A 13 -2.78 -30.11 14.47
CA ASP A 13 -2.09 -30.26 13.19
C ASP A 13 -3.10 -30.69 12.11
N ARG A 14 -3.35 -29.80 11.14
CA ARG A 14 -3.91 -30.19 9.84
C ARG A 14 -2.83 -30.11 8.78
N ALA A 15 -1.96 -31.10 8.78
CA ALA A 15 -1.21 -31.50 7.60
C ALA A 15 -2.06 -32.48 6.78
N GLY A 16 -2.77 -31.95 5.79
CA GLY A 16 -3.45 -32.73 4.75
C GLY A 16 -2.94 -32.27 3.39
N GLY A 17 -1.93 -32.97 2.87
CA GLY A 17 -1.35 -32.68 1.56
C GLY A 17 -2.36 -32.90 0.43
N LEU A 18 -2.52 -31.90 -0.43
CA LEU A 18 -3.13 -32.02 -1.74
C LEU A 18 -2.12 -31.54 -2.79
N VAL A 19 -1.75 -32.49 -3.64
CA VAL A 19 -0.80 -32.39 -4.75
C VAL A 19 -1.30 -31.33 -5.76
N SER A 20 -0.40 -30.48 -6.27
CA SER A 20 -0.73 -29.34 -7.14
C SER A 20 -1.18 -29.70 -8.57
N GLY A 21 -1.57 -30.96 -8.83
CA GLY A 21 -1.99 -31.46 -10.15
C GLY A 21 -3.48 -31.31 -10.45
N ASP A 22 -4.35 -31.23 -9.44
CA ASP A 22 -5.80 -31.40 -9.63
C ASP A 22 -6.57 -30.11 -9.91
N ARG A 23 -5.94 -28.93 -9.78
CA ARG A 23 -6.62 -27.64 -10.02
C ARG A 23 -6.84 -27.33 -11.51
N CYS A 24 -6.05 -27.91 -12.41
CA CYS A 24 -6.26 -27.76 -13.86
C CYS A 24 -7.39 -28.67 -14.38
N ALA A 25 -7.57 -29.86 -13.81
CA ALA A 25 -8.64 -30.78 -14.21
C ALA A 25 -10.02 -30.27 -13.79
N ALA A 26 -10.15 -29.71 -12.58
CA ALA A 26 -11.40 -29.14 -12.08
C ALA A 26 -11.89 -27.92 -12.91
N LYS A 27 -10.96 -27.07 -13.38
CA LYS A 27 -11.30 -25.91 -14.23
C LYS A 27 -11.75 -26.33 -15.64
N ALA A 28 -11.19 -27.41 -16.19
CA ALA A 28 -11.57 -27.96 -17.49
C ALA A 28 -12.89 -28.76 -17.48
N ALA A 29 -13.32 -29.24 -16.31
CA ALA A 29 -14.63 -29.85 -16.10
C ALA A 29 -15.74 -28.78 -15.98
N TRP A 30 -15.49 -27.72 -15.21
CA TRP A 30 -16.43 -26.61 -15.04
C TRP A 30 -16.72 -25.87 -16.36
N LEU A 31 -15.72 -25.67 -17.22
CA LEU A 31 -15.89 -25.03 -18.52
C LEU A 31 -16.69 -25.87 -19.54
N ARG A 32 -16.85 -27.18 -19.32
CA ARG A 32 -17.67 -28.06 -20.18
C ARG A 32 -19.15 -28.08 -19.79
N GLU A 33 -19.49 -27.82 -18.54
CA GLU A 33 -20.88 -27.74 -18.07
C GLU A 33 -21.58 -26.43 -18.47
N GLU A 34 -20.83 -25.34 -18.67
CA GLU A 34 -21.37 -23.99 -18.94
C GLU A 34 -21.53 -23.66 -20.44
N GLY A 35 -21.29 -24.60 -21.36
CA GLY A 35 -21.53 -24.38 -22.80
C GLY A 35 -20.68 -23.27 -23.44
N MET A 36 -19.52 -22.94 -22.87
CA MET A 36 -18.62 -21.90 -23.38
C MET A 36 -17.73 -22.44 -24.52
N PRO A 37 -17.70 -21.80 -25.70
CA PRO A 37 -16.93 -22.28 -26.85
C PRO A 37 -15.41 -22.16 -26.61
N THR A 38 -14.68 -23.25 -26.83
CA THR A 38 -13.23 -23.38 -26.58
C THR A 38 -12.35 -23.09 -27.80
N GLU A 39 -12.86 -22.46 -28.85
CA GLU A 39 -12.08 -22.20 -30.06
C GLU A 39 -11.53 -20.77 -30.09
N ARG A 40 -10.18 -20.67 -30.04
CA ARG A 40 -9.45 -19.45 -30.43
C ARG A 40 -9.34 -19.42 -31.96
N PRO A 41 -9.72 -18.34 -32.65
CA PRO A 41 -9.36 -18.17 -34.05
C PRO A 41 -7.89 -17.78 -34.17
N SER A 42 -7.11 -18.62 -34.85
CA SER A 42 -5.77 -18.32 -35.33
C SER A 42 -5.81 -17.33 -36.49
N LEU A 43 -5.40 -16.08 -36.25
CA LEU A 43 -5.17 -15.09 -37.32
C LEU A 43 -3.69 -14.73 -37.37
N TRP A 44 -2.91 -15.60 -38.02
CA TRP A 44 -1.60 -15.26 -38.56
C TRP A 44 -1.44 -15.95 -39.91
N ARG A 45 -1.64 -15.22 -41.02
CA ARG A 45 -0.81 -15.29 -42.23
C ARG A 45 -1.27 -14.31 -43.32
N ARG A 46 -0.25 -13.62 -43.86
CA ARG A 46 -0.14 -12.89 -45.14
C ARG A 46 -0.64 -11.44 -45.16
N LEU A 47 0.31 -10.49 -45.23
CA LEU A 47 0.82 -9.98 -46.51
C LEU A 47 2.21 -9.35 -46.32
N LEU A 48 3.11 -9.68 -47.25
CA LEU A 48 4.43 -9.07 -47.46
C LEU A 48 4.32 -7.93 -48.47
N SER A 49 5.27 -7.01 -48.36
CA SER A 49 5.88 -6.16 -49.41
C SER A 49 5.43 -4.71 -49.50
N GLY A 50 6.38 -3.81 -49.20
CA GLY A 50 6.51 -2.54 -49.91
C GLY A 50 7.10 -1.37 -49.12
N LEU A 51 8.34 -0.99 -49.49
CA LEU A 51 8.98 0.33 -49.31
C LEU A 51 9.44 0.66 -47.87
N GLY A 52 10.67 1.06 -47.56
CA GLY A 52 11.71 1.72 -48.35
C GLY A 52 11.98 3.11 -47.75
N PHE A 53 13.22 3.35 -47.31
CA PHE A 53 13.86 4.62 -46.90
C PHE A 53 13.70 5.14 -45.46
N GLY A 54 14.85 5.48 -44.85
CA GLY A 54 14.92 6.41 -43.71
C GLY A 54 15.93 6.06 -42.61
N ALA A 55 17.21 5.85 -42.94
CA ALA A 55 18.28 5.83 -41.92
C ALA A 55 18.61 7.27 -41.50
N GLY A 56 18.28 7.62 -40.26
CA GLY A 56 18.52 8.94 -39.67
C GLY A 56 18.39 8.91 -38.15
N GLY A 57 19.12 8.00 -37.49
CA GLY A 57 19.16 7.91 -36.04
C GLY A 57 20.16 8.92 -35.47
N ALA A 58 19.67 10.07 -35.03
CA ALA A 58 20.43 10.92 -34.10
C ALA A 58 20.46 10.20 -32.75
N ALA A 59 21.58 9.53 -32.45
CA ALA A 59 21.86 8.99 -31.13
C ALA A 59 21.91 10.16 -30.14
N SER A 60 20.81 10.39 -29.43
CA SER A 60 20.80 11.28 -28.28
C SER A 60 21.70 10.65 -27.22
N ALA A 61 22.78 11.33 -26.86
CA ALA A 61 23.63 10.92 -25.77
C ALA A 61 22.75 10.69 -24.51
N PRO A 62 22.97 9.61 -23.74
CA PRO A 62 22.25 9.40 -22.50
C PRO A 62 22.50 10.62 -21.62
N ALA A 63 21.43 11.33 -21.25
CA ALA A 63 21.51 12.47 -20.36
C ALA A 63 22.25 12.04 -19.10
N GLU A 64 23.30 12.78 -18.72
CA GLU A 64 24.02 12.52 -17.48
C GLU A 64 23.02 12.48 -16.31
N PRO A 65 23.11 11.45 -15.44
CA PRO A 65 22.21 11.33 -14.31
C PRO A 65 22.44 12.55 -13.40
N ARG A 66 21.50 13.50 -13.45
CA ARG A 66 21.45 14.61 -12.49
C ARG A 66 21.49 13.99 -11.10
N SER A 67 22.50 14.33 -10.29
CA SER A 67 22.58 13.88 -8.91
C SER A 67 21.34 14.40 -8.18
N VAL A 68 20.38 13.52 -7.91
CA VAL A 68 19.18 13.83 -7.14
C VAL A 68 19.66 14.05 -5.69
N THR A 69 19.94 15.30 -5.36
CA THR A 69 20.35 15.77 -4.04
C THR A 69 19.19 15.52 -3.05
N GLY A 70 19.20 14.36 -2.41
CA GLY A 70 18.23 13.98 -1.37
C GLY A 70 17.77 12.52 -1.37
N GLY A 71 18.22 11.67 -2.30
CA GLY A 71 17.93 10.24 -2.28
C GLY A 71 18.67 9.50 -1.15
N LEU A 72 18.04 8.48 -0.59
CA LEU A 72 18.72 7.50 0.28
C LEU A 72 19.67 6.65 -0.55
N ASP A 73 20.81 6.26 0.02
CA ASP A 73 21.78 5.38 -0.61
C ASP A 73 21.19 3.97 -0.80
N PRO A 74 21.01 3.50 -2.06
CA PRO A 74 20.56 2.15 -2.35
C PRO A 74 21.32 1.04 -1.65
N ALA A 75 22.62 1.24 -1.36
CA ALA A 75 23.45 0.23 -0.71
C ALA A 75 23.00 -0.06 0.74
N SER A 76 22.21 0.82 1.35
CA SER A 76 21.65 0.64 2.70
C SER A 76 20.36 -0.20 2.72
N PHE A 77 19.77 -0.46 1.55
CA PHE A 77 18.48 -1.12 1.45
C PHE A 77 18.58 -2.62 1.65
N GLU A 78 17.55 -3.16 2.30
CA GLU A 78 17.26 -4.59 2.31
C GLU A 78 15.84 -4.86 1.78
N PRO A 79 15.57 -6.06 1.26
CA PRO A 79 14.22 -6.48 0.90
C PRO A 79 13.24 -6.27 2.06
N GLY A 80 12.03 -5.83 1.78
CA GLY A 80 11.00 -5.60 2.80
C GLY A 80 11.19 -4.34 3.64
N ASP A 81 12.21 -3.52 3.37
CA ASP A 81 12.31 -2.18 3.94
C ASP A 81 11.15 -1.29 3.46
N PHE A 82 10.87 -0.23 4.22
CA PHE A 82 9.80 0.71 3.95
C PHE A 82 10.36 2.10 3.65
N LEU A 83 9.80 2.77 2.65
CA LEU A 83 10.10 4.15 2.30
C LEU A 83 8.87 5.04 2.44
N TRP A 84 8.99 6.15 3.17
CA TRP A 84 7.94 7.17 3.22
C TRP A 84 8.41 8.47 2.57
N PRO A 85 7.86 8.84 1.41
CA PRO A 85 8.11 10.15 0.83
C PRO A 85 7.37 11.25 1.62
N LYS A 86 8.05 12.39 1.80
CA LYS A 86 7.51 13.63 2.36
C LYS A 86 7.98 14.81 1.49
N ARG A 87 7.09 15.69 1.05
CA ARG A 87 7.49 16.92 0.33
C ARG A 87 8.32 17.85 1.24
N LYS A 88 9.41 18.43 0.72
CA LYS A 88 10.20 19.48 1.40
C LYS A 88 9.29 20.65 1.76
N GLY A 89 9.45 21.20 2.95
CA GLY A 89 8.66 22.35 3.41
C GLY A 89 7.17 22.06 3.63
N ALA A 90 6.71 20.80 3.52
CA ALA A 90 5.34 20.44 3.86
C ALA A 90 5.13 20.58 5.38
N ILE A 91 4.78 21.79 5.81
CA ILE A 91 3.90 22.04 6.95
C ILE A 91 2.51 21.67 6.43
N VAL A 92 1.76 20.81 7.13
CA VAL A 92 0.36 20.55 6.78
C VAL A 92 -0.41 21.84 7.08
N VAL A 93 -0.49 22.71 6.08
CA VAL A 93 -1.26 23.96 6.14
C VAL A 93 -2.72 23.57 6.02
N ARG A 94 -3.48 23.92 7.07
CA ARG A 94 -4.92 23.75 7.12
C ARG A 94 -5.57 24.68 6.10
N ALA A 95 -6.61 24.23 5.41
CA ALA A 95 -7.62 25.18 4.94
C ALA A 95 -8.13 25.96 6.16
N LEU A 96 -8.11 27.29 6.09
CA LEU A 96 -8.68 28.10 7.16
C LEU A 96 -10.20 27.90 7.17
N PRO A 97 -10.84 27.89 8.36
CA PRO A 97 -12.31 27.79 8.43
C PRO A 97 -12.95 28.88 7.58
N GLY A 98 -13.75 28.48 6.58
CA GLY A 98 -14.46 29.41 5.69
C GLY A 98 -13.90 29.52 4.27
N GLU A 99 -12.79 28.86 3.94
CA GLU A 99 -12.38 28.73 2.54
C GLU A 99 -13.31 27.77 1.78
N PRO A 100 -13.63 28.06 0.51
CA PRO A 100 -14.40 27.14 -0.31
C PRO A 100 -13.64 25.82 -0.43
N ALA A 101 -14.35 24.70 -0.26
CA ALA A 101 -13.77 23.36 -0.41
C ALA A 101 -12.92 23.28 -1.68
N SER A 102 -11.70 22.77 -1.57
CA SER A 102 -10.85 22.56 -2.74
C SER A 102 -11.53 21.61 -3.74
N ALA A 103 -11.06 21.60 -4.99
CA ALA A 103 -11.56 20.61 -5.96
C ALA A 103 -11.39 19.18 -5.45
N GLU A 104 -10.29 18.92 -4.74
CA GLU A 104 -9.98 17.64 -4.10
C GLU A 104 -10.97 17.30 -2.97
N ALA A 105 -11.28 18.26 -2.08
CA ALA A 105 -12.22 18.06 -0.99
C ALA A 105 -13.62 17.69 -1.50
N ARG A 106 -14.14 18.42 -2.49
CA ARG A 106 -15.45 18.10 -3.10
C ARG A 106 -15.49 16.71 -3.72
N GLN A 107 -14.40 16.30 -4.34
CA GLN A 107 -14.31 15.00 -5.00
C GLN A 107 -14.23 13.85 -4.00
N TRP A 108 -13.43 14.02 -2.94
CA TRP A 108 -13.35 13.04 -1.87
C TRP A 108 -14.73 12.84 -1.21
N GLU A 109 -15.47 13.93 -0.94
CA GLU A 109 -16.84 13.85 -0.39
C GLU A 109 -17.79 13.11 -1.33
N ALA A 110 -17.76 13.42 -2.64
CA ALA A 110 -18.59 12.74 -3.63
C ALA A 110 -18.26 11.23 -3.74
N GLU A 111 -16.99 10.87 -3.71
CA GLU A 111 -16.55 9.48 -3.78
C GLU A 111 -16.87 8.71 -2.51
N ARG A 112 -16.64 9.31 -1.35
CA ARG A 112 -17.07 8.79 -0.05
C ARG A 112 -18.56 8.46 -0.09
N ASP A 113 -19.40 9.37 -0.54
CA ASP A 113 -20.84 9.13 -0.63
C ASP A 113 -21.19 7.99 -1.60
N ARG A 114 -20.55 7.97 -2.78
CA ARG A 114 -20.71 6.90 -3.78
C ARG A 114 -20.27 5.53 -3.25
N ARG A 115 -19.14 5.47 -2.55
CA ARG A 115 -18.56 4.24 -2.01
C ARG A 115 -19.33 3.74 -0.82
N LEU A 116 -19.67 4.59 0.14
CA LEU A 116 -20.49 4.19 1.29
C LEU A 116 -21.89 3.73 0.87
N GLY A 117 -22.41 4.22 -0.27
CA GLY A 117 -23.64 3.70 -0.88
C GLY A 117 -23.52 2.30 -1.49
N SER A 118 -22.31 1.86 -1.88
CA SER A 118 -22.05 0.58 -2.54
C SER A 118 -21.32 -0.46 -1.67
N HIS A 119 -20.57 -0.02 -0.66
CA HIS A 119 -19.64 -0.82 0.16
C HIS A 119 -20.17 -1.13 1.56
N THR A 120 -21.48 -1.19 1.76
CA THR A 120 -22.09 -1.56 3.06
C THR A 120 -21.61 -2.90 3.61
N ARG A 121 -20.99 -3.77 2.80
CA ARG A 121 -20.41 -5.06 3.26
C ARG A 121 -19.10 -4.93 4.05
N SER A 122 -18.24 -3.95 3.77
CA SER A 122 -16.95 -3.80 4.49
C SER A 122 -17.09 -3.03 5.80
N MET A 123 -18.19 -2.29 5.96
CA MET A 123 -18.51 -1.57 7.18
C MET A 123 -19.32 -2.46 8.13
N GLN A 124 -18.61 -3.04 9.10
CA GLN A 124 -19.22 -3.92 10.09
C GLN A 124 -19.96 -3.14 11.18
N ASN A 125 -19.68 -1.84 11.33
CA ASN A 125 -20.28 -0.98 12.33
C ASN A 125 -21.07 0.18 11.67
N PRO A 126 -22.40 0.28 11.87
CA PRO A 126 -23.21 1.36 11.28
C PRO A 126 -22.85 2.75 11.82
N GLU A 127 -22.31 2.85 13.04
CA GLU A 127 -21.85 4.12 13.61
C GLU A 127 -20.61 4.63 12.87
N VAL A 128 -19.65 3.74 12.58
CA VAL A 128 -18.47 4.07 11.76
C VAL A 128 -18.91 4.50 10.37
N ALA A 129 -19.90 3.83 9.78
CA ALA A 129 -20.46 4.17 8.48
C ALA A 129 -21.08 5.57 8.45
N GLU A 130 -21.92 5.90 9.45
CA GLU A 130 -22.56 7.21 9.54
C GLU A 130 -21.52 8.31 9.77
N ARG A 131 -20.54 8.03 10.63
CA ARG A 131 -19.46 8.97 10.87
C ARG A 131 -18.59 9.22 9.65
N LEU A 132 -18.28 8.18 8.89
CA LEU A 132 -17.59 8.34 7.61
C LEU A 132 -18.45 9.15 6.64
N ARG A 133 -19.77 8.93 6.58
CA ARG A 133 -20.68 9.70 5.73
C ARG A 133 -20.72 11.18 6.10
N SER A 134 -20.55 11.55 7.37
CA SER A 134 -20.49 12.95 7.79
C SER A 134 -19.10 13.58 7.75
N MET A 135 -18.03 12.78 7.68
CA MET A 135 -16.63 13.22 7.79
C MET A 135 -16.28 14.22 6.68
N ARG A 136 -15.74 15.39 7.00
CA ARG A 136 -15.24 16.34 5.98
C ARG A 136 -13.82 15.96 5.49
N TYR A 137 -13.40 16.45 4.33
CA TYR A 137 -12.07 16.16 3.79
C TYR A 137 -10.94 16.54 4.77
N GLU A 138 -11.07 17.68 5.45
CA GLU A 138 -10.09 18.14 6.45
C GLU A 138 -9.99 17.18 7.64
N GLU A 139 -11.11 16.55 8.01
CA GLU A 139 -11.11 15.53 9.04
C GLU A 139 -10.44 14.25 8.55
N PHE A 140 -10.72 13.83 7.31
CA PHE A 140 -10.04 12.70 6.68
C PHE A 140 -8.53 12.91 6.67
N GLU A 141 -8.05 14.07 6.21
CA GLU A 141 -6.61 14.38 6.21
C GLU A 141 -6.01 14.30 7.62
N ARG A 142 -6.72 14.85 8.62
CA ARG A 142 -6.29 14.78 10.02
C ARG A 142 -6.19 13.33 10.52
N TYR A 143 -7.17 12.49 10.24
CA TYR A 143 -7.15 11.09 10.70
C TYR A 143 -6.11 10.26 9.94
N TYR A 144 -6.09 10.37 8.61
CA TYR A 144 -5.29 9.51 7.74
C TYR A 144 -3.83 9.96 7.63
N PHE A 145 -3.55 11.26 7.57
CA PHE A 145 -2.19 11.78 7.44
C PHE A 145 -1.60 12.24 8.78
N GLU A 146 -2.41 12.75 9.73
CA GLU A 146 -1.92 13.19 11.04
C GLU A 146 -2.06 12.12 12.14
N GLY A 147 -2.80 11.03 11.93
CA GLY A 147 -2.86 9.90 12.87
C GLY A 147 -3.55 10.20 14.20
N ALA A 148 -4.45 11.19 14.24
CA ALA A 148 -5.18 11.53 15.45
C ALA A 148 -6.14 10.39 15.85
N THR A 149 -5.87 9.64 16.91
CA THR A 149 -6.86 8.74 17.51
C THR A 149 -7.73 9.51 18.50
N GLU A 150 -8.99 9.11 18.64
CA GLU A 150 -10.06 9.87 19.30
C GLU A 150 -10.03 9.95 20.83
N SER A 151 -9.02 9.42 21.50
CA SER A 151 -8.95 9.47 22.96
C SER A 151 -7.95 10.53 23.43
N ALA A 152 -8.49 11.62 23.97
CA ALA A 152 -7.81 12.66 24.74
C ALA A 152 -6.79 13.50 23.93
N VAL A 153 -6.69 14.83 24.11
CA VAL A 153 -6.11 15.44 25.32
C VAL A 153 -4.99 14.58 25.94
N THR A 154 -4.19 13.94 25.08
CA THR A 154 -2.86 13.47 25.42
C THR A 154 -1.95 14.20 24.48
N ARG A 155 -1.24 15.17 25.08
CA ARG A 155 -0.14 15.92 24.50
C ARG A 155 0.55 15.04 23.47
N GLY A 156 0.44 15.44 22.20
CA GLY A 156 1.31 14.90 21.18
C GLY A 156 2.73 14.92 21.76
N ILE A 157 3.42 13.79 21.68
CA ILE A 157 4.83 13.77 22.04
C ILE A 157 5.49 14.75 21.08
N ASP A 158 5.79 15.91 21.65
CA ASP A 158 6.31 17.07 20.99
C ASP A 158 7.82 16.89 20.92
N ILE A 159 8.33 16.42 19.78
CA ILE A 159 9.77 16.46 19.50
C ILE A 159 10.02 17.81 18.80
N GLY A 160 9.99 18.90 19.58
CA GLY A 160 10.41 20.23 19.12
C GLY A 160 9.41 21.05 18.28
N GLY A 161 8.10 20.81 18.37
CA GLY A 161 7.05 21.65 17.79
C GLY A 161 6.62 21.28 16.37
N VAL A 162 7.12 20.19 15.80
CA VAL A 162 6.98 19.89 14.36
C VAL A 162 5.99 18.76 14.09
N LYS A 163 4.97 19.05 13.29
CA LYS A 163 3.99 18.08 12.80
C LYS A 163 4.54 17.28 11.62
N VAL A 164 4.51 15.96 11.77
CA VAL A 164 4.95 14.98 10.79
C VAL A 164 3.80 14.56 9.91
N SER A 165 3.93 14.74 8.59
CA SER A 165 3.05 14.13 7.59
C SER A 165 3.84 13.11 6.78
N ALA A 166 3.42 11.84 6.88
CA ALA A 166 3.86 10.75 6.03
C ALA A 166 2.64 10.30 5.23
N GLY A 167 2.51 10.83 4.00
CA GLY A 167 1.31 10.63 3.19
C GLY A 167 1.22 9.29 2.48
N HIS A 168 2.34 8.57 2.38
CA HIS A 168 2.46 7.39 1.53
C HIS A 168 3.56 6.47 2.04
N VAL A 169 3.52 5.20 1.64
CA VAL A 169 4.58 4.22 1.92
C VAL A 169 4.77 3.28 0.73
N GLY A 170 6.02 2.95 0.43
CA GLY A 170 6.41 1.88 -0.49
C GLY A 170 7.27 0.84 0.22
N ILE A 171 7.34 -0.36 -0.36
CA ILE A 171 8.13 -1.49 0.11
C ILE A 171 9.30 -1.69 -0.85
N ILE A 172 10.51 -1.85 -0.32
CA ILE A 172 11.69 -2.14 -1.11
C ILE A 172 11.72 -3.61 -1.50
N GLU A 173 11.99 -3.86 -2.77
CA GLU A 173 12.43 -5.14 -3.29
C GLU A 173 13.84 -4.98 -3.87
N ILE A 174 14.71 -5.95 -3.64
CA ILE A 174 16.03 -6.04 -4.28
C ILE A 174 15.96 -7.16 -5.32
N ALA A 175 16.12 -6.81 -6.59
CA ALA A 175 16.12 -7.79 -7.67
C ALA A 175 17.37 -8.69 -7.61
N PRO A 176 17.39 -9.86 -8.29
CA PRO A 176 18.54 -10.77 -8.28
C PRO A 176 19.87 -10.16 -8.75
N ASP A 177 19.81 -9.10 -9.56
CA ASP A 177 20.97 -8.33 -10.03
C ASP A 177 21.43 -7.25 -9.03
N GLY A 178 20.78 -7.16 -7.87
CA GLY A 178 21.04 -6.16 -6.83
C GLY A 178 20.32 -4.82 -7.05
N ALA A 179 19.54 -4.66 -8.13
CA ALA A 179 18.87 -3.40 -8.40
C ALA A 179 17.65 -3.19 -7.45
N PRO A 180 17.53 -2.03 -6.79
CA PRO A 180 16.39 -1.73 -5.93
C PRO A 180 15.15 -1.29 -6.72
N TYR A 181 14.00 -1.79 -6.28
CA TYR A 181 12.68 -1.41 -6.76
C TYR A 181 11.80 -1.02 -5.59
N VAL A 182 10.83 -0.15 -5.85
CA VAL A 182 9.78 0.22 -4.89
C VAL A 182 8.46 -0.37 -5.38
N ILE A 183 7.83 -1.17 -4.52
CA ILE A 183 6.48 -1.69 -4.69
C ILE A 183 5.53 -0.82 -3.86
N GLU A 184 4.53 -0.23 -4.50
CA GLU A 184 3.61 0.70 -3.85
C GLU A 184 2.19 0.56 -4.42
N ALA A 185 1.18 0.60 -3.55
CA ALA A 185 -0.21 0.85 -3.96
C ALA A 185 -0.37 2.35 -4.15
N VAL A 186 -0.36 2.81 -5.40
CA VAL A 186 -0.54 4.21 -5.71
C VAL A 186 -1.90 4.48 -6.34
N PRO A 187 -2.46 5.64 -6.02
CA PRO A 187 -3.62 6.11 -6.70
C PRO A 187 -3.15 6.76 -8.04
N THR A 188 -3.82 6.53 -9.18
CA THR A 188 -3.41 7.05 -10.51
C THR A 188 -4.29 8.21 -10.96
N GLY A 189 -3.66 9.31 -11.37
CA GLY A 189 -4.32 10.53 -11.89
C GLY A 189 -4.30 11.72 -10.91
N SER A 190 -4.72 12.90 -11.34
CA SER A 190 -4.95 14.06 -10.45
C SER A 190 -6.19 13.89 -9.55
N LEU A 191 -6.95 12.81 -9.77
CA LEU A 191 -8.18 12.40 -9.09
C LEU A 191 -7.99 11.08 -8.32
N ALA A 192 -6.74 10.77 -8.01
CA ALA A 192 -6.23 9.45 -7.75
C ALA A 192 -6.88 8.73 -6.56
N ILE A 193 -7.21 9.44 -5.47
CA ILE A 193 -7.80 8.84 -4.24
C ILE A 193 -9.13 8.11 -4.54
N LEU A 194 -9.73 8.35 -5.71
CA LEU A 194 -11.13 8.04 -6.05
C LEU A 194 -11.34 6.72 -6.83
N GLY A 195 -10.37 5.79 -6.80
CA GLY A 195 -10.54 4.46 -7.40
C GLY A 195 -9.88 4.28 -8.78
N GLY A 196 -8.88 5.10 -9.08
CA GLY A 196 -7.92 4.83 -10.15
C GLY A 196 -6.56 4.45 -9.55
N GLY A 197 -5.86 3.53 -10.22
CA GLY A 197 -4.50 3.14 -9.86
C GLY A 197 -4.38 1.71 -9.36
N THR A 198 -3.15 1.32 -9.10
CA THR A 198 -2.79 -0.06 -8.86
C THR A 198 -1.59 -0.20 -7.92
N VAL A 199 -1.42 -1.40 -7.40
CA VAL A 199 -0.11 -1.83 -6.91
C VAL A 199 0.85 -1.88 -8.09
N GLN A 200 1.90 -1.08 -8.04
CA GLN A 200 2.91 -0.98 -9.08
C GLN A 200 4.30 -1.23 -8.52
N ARG A 201 5.21 -1.58 -9.42
CA ARG A 201 6.65 -1.74 -9.16
C ARG A 201 7.39 -0.73 -10.01
N SER A 202 8.33 0.00 -9.41
CA SER A 202 9.15 0.98 -10.13
C SER A 202 10.61 0.84 -9.76
N PRO A 203 11.55 0.96 -10.72
CA PRO A 203 12.96 1.14 -10.39
C PRO A 203 13.11 2.31 -9.41
N TYR A 204 13.93 2.16 -8.38
CA TYR A 204 14.14 3.22 -7.40
C TYR A 204 14.57 4.56 -8.02
N PRO A 205 15.46 4.63 -9.04
CA PRO A 205 15.80 5.88 -9.72
C PRO A 205 14.58 6.57 -10.35
N ASP A 206 13.71 5.81 -11.01
CA ASP A 206 12.48 6.34 -11.61
C ASP A 206 11.48 6.79 -10.54
N TRP A 207 11.43 6.06 -9.42
CA TRP A 207 10.58 6.40 -8.28
C TRP A 207 11.01 7.72 -7.62
N LEU A 208 12.33 7.97 -7.53
CA LEU A 208 12.91 9.25 -7.08
C LEU A 208 12.66 10.37 -8.10
N ALA A 209 12.84 10.11 -9.40
CA ALA A 209 12.68 11.11 -10.45
C ALA A 209 11.25 11.69 -10.50
N ARG A 210 10.24 10.90 -10.13
CA ARG A 210 8.85 11.37 -9.99
C ARG A 210 8.59 12.20 -8.73
N ARG A 211 9.60 12.36 -7.86
CA ARG A 211 9.50 12.97 -6.52
C ARG A 211 10.69 13.90 -6.24
N PRO A 212 11.00 14.86 -7.14
CA PRO A 212 12.22 15.68 -7.05
C PRO A 212 12.31 16.52 -5.77
N ASP A 213 11.17 16.92 -5.21
CA ASP A 213 11.09 17.76 -4.01
C ASP A 213 10.80 16.97 -2.73
N ASN A 214 10.89 15.64 -2.77
CA ASN A 214 10.62 14.83 -1.59
C ASN A 214 11.90 14.52 -0.82
N GLN A 215 11.76 14.44 0.49
CA GLN A 215 12.66 13.76 1.41
C GLN A 215 12.05 12.40 1.79
N PHE A 216 12.89 11.49 2.30
CA PHE A 216 12.49 10.11 2.53
C PHE A 216 12.83 9.66 3.94
N TRP A 217 11.86 9.04 4.60
CA TRP A 217 12.12 8.18 5.75
C TRP A 217 12.38 6.77 5.26
N HIS A 218 13.29 6.08 5.95
CA HIS A 218 13.62 4.68 5.73
C HIS A 218 13.42 3.91 7.02
N GLY A 219 12.69 2.81 6.94
CA GLY A 219 12.42 1.97 8.10
C GLY A 219 12.44 0.50 7.75
N ARG A 220 12.60 -0.33 8.78
CA ARG A 220 12.73 -1.78 8.66
C ARG A 220 11.93 -2.47 9.77
N LEU A 221 11.39 -3.64 9.48
CA LEU A 221 10.75 -4.45 10.51
C LEU A 221 11.80 -4.97 11.52
N ARG A 222 11.60 -4.66 12.80
CA ARG A 222 12.46 -5.08 13.91
C ARG A 222 12.22 -6.54 14.25
N GLY A 223 13.29 -7.23 14.66
CA GLY A 223 13.19 -8.56 15.29
C GLY A 223 12.87 -9.69 14.33
N VAL A 224 13.03 -9.46 13.02
CA VAL A 224 12.91 -10.49 11.99
C VAL A 224 14.23 -10.66 11.25
N ASP A 225 14.48 -11.86 10.74
CA ASP A 225 15.67 -12.18 9.94
C ASP A 225 15.55 -11.72 8.47
N GLY A 226 16.62 -11.92 7.71
CA GLY A 226 16.67 -11.58 6.29
C GLY A 226 15.69 -12.40 5.43
N ALA A 227 15.35 -13.63 5.82
CA ALA A 227 14.44 -14.48 5.05
C ALA A 227 12.99 -13.98 5.14
N ILE A 228 12.55 -13.54 6.32
CA ILE A 228 11.27 -12.87 6.51
C ILE A 228 11.21 -11.58 5.68
N ARG A 229 12.28 -10.79 5.72
CA ARG A 229 12.42 -9.53 4.95
C ARG A 229 12.21 -9.73 3.45
N VAL A 230 12.85 -10.75 2.88
CA VAL A 230 12.62 -11.16 1.48
C VAL A 230 11.15 -11.51 1.25
N ARG A 231 10.55 -12.35 2.12
CA ARG A 231 9.14 -12.73 2.00
C ARG A 231 8.18 -11.54 2.04
N ILE A 232 8.46 -10.49 2.81
CA ILE A 232 7.65 -9.26 2.83
C ILE A 232 7.59 -8.63 1.44
N SER A 233 8.75 -8.46 0.78
CA SER A 233 8.79 -7.91 -0.58
C SER A 233 8.14 -8.84 -1.61
N GLU A 234 8.32 -10.15 -1.48
CA GLU A 234 7.67 -11.14 -2.36
C GLU A 234 6.15 -11.10 -2.22
N GLU A 235 5.62 -10.97 -1.00
CA GLU A 235 4.17 -10.82 -0.80
C GLU A 235 3.63 -9.55 -1.43
N ALA A 236 4.34 -8.43 -1.30
CA ALA A 236 3.96 -7.20 -1.98
C ALA A 236 3.93 -7.39 -3.51
N ALA A 237 4.92 -8.08 -4.07
CA ALA A 237 5.02 -8.34 -5.51
C ALA A 237 3.87 -9.20 -6.05
N ARG A 238 3.30 -10.12 -5.24
CA ARG A 238 2.13 -10.93 -5.64
C ARG A 238 0.86 -10.11 -5.86
N HIS A 239 0.86 -8.86 -5.43
CA HIS A 239 -0.28 -7.97 -5.56
C HIS A 239 -0.17 -6.97 -6.70
N LEU A 240 0.90 -7.02 -7.51
CA LEU A 240 1.08 -6.14 -8.66
C LEU A 240 -0.13 -6.18 -9.61
N GLY A 241 -0.57 -5.00 -10.04
CA GLY A 241 -1.73 -4.80 -10.90
C GLY A 241 -3.08 -4.79 -10.17
N LYS A 242 -3.14 -5.18 -8.89
CA LYS A 242 -4.39 -5.09 -8.11
C LYS A 242 -4.80 -3.62 -7.90
N PRO A 243 -6.11 -3.32 -7.87
CA PRO A 243 -6.60 -1.95 -7.85
C PRO A 243 -6.28 -1.23 -6.55
N TYR A 244 -6.15 0.10 -6.65
CA TYR A 244 -6.10 0.98 -5.50
C TYR A 244 -7.51 1.22 -4.92
N ASP A 245 -7.66 1.06 -3.61
CA ASP A 245 -8.91 1.39 -2.91
C ASP A 245 -8.66 1.81 -1.45
N ILE A 246 -8.90 3.09 -1.16
CA ILE A 246 -8.78 3.66 0.18
C ILE A 246 -9.93 3.22 1.11
N PHE A 247 -11.05 2.73 0.59
CA PHE A 247 -12.21 2.29 1.38
C PHE A 247 -12.18 0.79 1.72
N ASN A 248 -11.13 0.08 1.34
CA ASN A 248 -10.97 -1.32 1.71
C ASN A 248 -10.39 -1.47 3.12
N PHE A 249 -11.27 -1.41 4.12
CA PHE A 249 -10.95 -1.41 5.56
C PHE A 249 -10.62 -2.77 6.18
N ASP A 250 -10.78 -3.86 5.43
CA ASP A 250 -10.30 -5.17 5.89
C ASP A 250 -8.84 -5.32 5.43
N LEU A 251 -7.90 -5.32 6.37
CA LEU A 251 -6.47 -5.41 6.07
C LEU A 251 -6.05 -6.78 5.53
N ASP A 252 -6.89 -7.81 5.64
CA ASP A 252 -6.62 -9.15 5.08
C ASP A 252 -7.39 -9.40 3.77
N ASP A 253 -8.32 -8.53 3.38
CA ASP A 253 -8.95 -8.57 2.06
C ASP A 253 -7.95 -8.14 0.96
N ASP A 254 -7.51 -9.07 0.12
CA ASP A 254 -6.53 -8.77 -0.92
C ASP A 254 -7.12 -8.34 -2.27
N THR A 255 -8.42 -8.02 -2.35
CA THR A 255 -9.03 -7.60 -3.61
C THR A 255 -8.59 -6.21 -4.07
N ALA A 256 -8.24 -5.32 -3.13
CA ALA A 256 -7.78 -3.96 -3.41
C ALA A 256 -6.93 -3.39 -2.26
N PHE A 257 -6.06 -2.44 -2.58
CA PHE A 257 -5.06 -1.92 -1.65
C PHE A 257 -5.03 -0.41 -1.57
N TYR A 258 -4.77 0.12 -0.38
CA TYR A 258 -4.11 1.40 -0.23
C TYR A 258 -2.68 1.18 0.30
N CYS A 259 -1.83 2.20 0.25
CA CYS A 259 -0.39 2.06 0.43
C CYS A 259 0.02 1.37 1.75
N SER A 260 -0.50 1.82 2.89
CA SER A 260 -0.17 1.22 4.19
C SER A 260 -0.88 -0.10 4.48
N LYS A 261 -2.01 -0.39 3.82
CA LYS A 261 -2.61 -1.74 3.85
C LYS A 261 -1.72 -2.75 3.15
N LEU A 262 -1.17 -2.41 1.98
CA LEU A 262 -0.22 -3.29 1.28
C LEU A 262 0.95 -3.64 2.20
N ALA A 263 1.55 -2.64 2.85
CA ALA A 263 2.62 -2.85 3.82
C ALA A 263 2.20 -3.73 5.02
N TRP A 264 1.06 -3.43 5.66
CA TRP A 264 0.56 -4.21 6.79
C TRP A 264 0.33 -5.67 6.40
N MET A 265 -0.38 -5.91 5.29
CA MET A 265 -0.71 -7.25 4.81
C MET A 265 0.54 -8.04 4.42
N SER A 266 1.49 -7.42 3.73
CA SER A 266 2.76 -8.07 3.37
C SER A 266 3.53 -8.53 4.61
N VAL A 267 3.57 -7.73 5.67
CA VAL A 267 4.18 -8.15 6.96
C VAL A 267 3.37 -9.27 7.61
N TRP A 268 2.06 -9.13 7.68
CA TRP A 268 1.17 -10.11 8.27
C TRP A 268 1.32 -11.49 7.61
N ARG A 269 1.29 -11.55 6.28
CA ARG A 269 1.38 -12.81 5.52
C ARG A 269 2.78 -13.42 5.53
N ALA A 270 3.83 -12.58 5.52
CA ALA A 270 5.21 -13.08 5.52
C ALA A 270 5.68 -13.59 6.90
N ALA A 271 5.17 -12.99 7.98
CA ALA A 271 5.71 -13.18 9.33
C ALA A 271 4.68 -13.57 10.40
N ALA A 272 3.37 -13.56 10.10
CA ALA A 272 2.29 -13.68 11.09
C ALA A 272 2.39 -12.65 12.23
N ILE A 273 2.89 -11.45 11.90
CA ILE A 273 3.09 -10.34 12.84
C ILE A 273 2.20 -9.17 12.43
N ALA A 274 1.38 -8.68 13.36
CA ALA A 274 0.72 -7.39 13.19
C ALA A 274 1.73 -6.29 13.54
N VAL A 275 2.10 -5.48 12.55
CA VAL A 275 3.13 -4.44 12.73
C VAL A 275 2.76 -3.41 13.80
N ASP A 276 1.46 -3.19 14.00
CA ASP A 276 0.84 -2.29 14.98
C ASP A 276 0.41 -2.98 16.29
N ASP A 277 0.85 -4.21 16.52
CA ASP A 277 0.46 -5.06 17.67
C ASP A 277 -1.04 -5.33 17.79
N ASP A 278 -1.82 -5.07 16.74
CA ASP A 278 -3.24 -5.35 16.68
C ASP A 278 -3.53 -6.40 15.59
N PRO A 279 -3.76 -7.67 15.98
CA PRO A 279 -3.94 -8.77 15.03
C PRO A 279 -5.30 -8.80 14.34
N ASN A 280 -6.24 -7.90 14.65
CA ASN A 280 -7.57 -7.91 14.04
C ASN A 280 -7.61 -7.17 12.68
N PRO A 281 -7.55 -7.84 11.52
CA PRO A 281 -7.48 -7.11 10.24
C PRO A 281 -8.75 -6.30 9.91
N LYS A 282 -9.88 -6.56 10.57
CA LYS A 282 -11.18 -5.92 10.30
C LYS A 282 -11.25 -4.53 10.94
N ARG A 283 -10.66 -3.53 10.28
CA ARG A 283 -10.60 -2.14 10.80
C ARG A 283 -11.91 -1.36 10.62
N GLY A 284 -12.81 -1.80 9.73
CA GLY A 284 -14.11 -1.18 9.52
C GLY A 284 -15.08 -1.18 10.72
N GLY A 285 -14.73 -1.88 11.82
CA GLY A 285 -15.49 -1.85 13.07
C GLY A 285 -15.13 -0.72 14.03
N ARG A 286 -14.04 0.02 13.77
CA ARG A 286 -13.53 1.10 14.63
C ARG A 286 -13.24 2.37 13.84
N PHE A 287 -13.16 3.49 14.54
CA PHE A 287 -12.87 4.78 13.94
C PHE A 287 -11.52 5.35 14.45
N PRO A 288 -10.65 5.86 13.57
CA PRO A 288 -10.73 5.79 12.11
C PRO A 288 -10.57 4.33 11.59
N PRO A 289 -11.21 3.97 10.46
CA PRO A 289 -11.20 2.60 9.93
C PRO A 289 -9.91 2.27 9.14
N TRP A 290 -8.96 3.22 9.04
CA TRP A 290 -7.72 3.04 8.31
C TRP A 290 -6.58 2.64 9.24
N PHE A 291 -5.65 1.87 8.68
CA PHE A 291 -4.28 1.78 9.16
C PHE A 291 -3.39 2.68 8.29
N SER A 292 -3.11 3.89 8.74
CA SER A 292 -2.41 4.93 7.97
C SER A 292 -0.89 4.71 7.80
N PRO A 293 -0.25 5.36 6.81
CA PRO A 293 1.21 5.32 6.68
C PRO A 293 1.93 5.92 7.90
N LYS A 294 1.33 6.90 8.57
CA LYS A 294 1.86 7.47 9.82
C LYS A 294 1.78 6.48 10.98
N GLN A 295 0.66 5.75 11.13
CA GLN A 295 0.58 4.67 12.12
C GLN A 295 1.65 3.61 11.87
N LEU A 296 1.90 3.24 10.61
CA LEU A 296 3.00 2.32 10.26
C LEU A 296 4.37 2.90 10.64
N LEU A 297 4.67 4.16 10.30
CA LEU A 297 5.95 4.79 10.62
C LEU A 297 6.25 4.79 12.14
N HIS A 298 5.21 4.96 12.96
CA HIS A 298 5.32 4.97 14.42
C HIS A 298 5.01 3.63 15.08
N ALA A 299 4.77 2.58 14.30
CA ALA A 299 4.44 1.28 14.84
C ALA A 299 5.62 0.73 15.67
N PRO A 300 5.38 0.10 16.82
CA PRO A 300 6.42 -0.31 17.77
C PRO A 300 7.44 -1.29 17.17
N ARG A 301 7.04 -1.99 16.09
CA ARG A 301 7.86 -2.97 15.38
C ARG A 301 8.69 -2.36 14.24
N ILE A 302 8.56 -1.07 13.96
CA ILE A 302 9.36 -0.39 12.93
C ILE A 302 10.60 0.23 13.55
N LEU A 303 11.77 -0.14 13.01
CA LEU A 303 13.04 0.52 13.26
C LEU A 303 13.26 1.56 12.16
N VAL A 304 13.23 2.85 12.51
CA VAL A 304 13.62 3.93 11.59
C VAL A 304 15.14 3.93 11.45
N LEU A 305 15.62 3.71 10.22
CA LEU A 305 17.04 3.65 9.87
C LEU A 305 17.58 5.01 9.43
N SER A 306 16.76 5.77 8.70
CA SER A 306 17.12 7.12 8.25
C SER A 306 15.91 8.04 8.32
N LYS A 307 16.18 9.30 8.68
CA LYS A 307 15.22 10.40 8.69
C LYS A 307 15.80 11.57 7.87
N PRO A 308 14.94 12.38 7.23
CA PRO A 308 15.38 13.62 6.60
C PRO A 308 16.14 14.53 7.58
N ALA A 309 17.17 15.22 7.10
CA ALA A 309 17.99 16.13 7.92
C ALA A 309 17.22 17.38 8.39
N ASP A 310 16.33 17.92 7.56
CA ASP A 310 15.55 19.12 7.84
C ASP A 310 14.21 18.76 8.50
N TYR A 311 14.30 18.24 9.72
CA TYR A 311 13.13 17.80 10.48
C TYR A 311 12.96 18.50 11.81
#